data_AF-A0AAD4KJ89-F1
#
_entry.id   AF-A0AAD4KJ89-F1
#
_cell.length_a   1.000
_cell.length_b   1.000
_cell.length_c   1.000
_cell.angle_alpha   90.00
_cell.angle_beta   90.00
_cell.angle_gamma   90.00
#
_symmetry.space_group_name_H-M   'P 1'
#
loop_
_entity.id
_entity.type
_entity.pdbx_description
1 polymer ?
#
loop_
_entity_poly.entity_id
_entity_poly.type
_entity_poly.pdbx_seq_one_letter_code
_entity_poly.pdbx_strand_id
1 'polypeptide(L)'
;MAQEGPDPKDDHPQYLDPSELGTKEYWETYYKRSLEYLSSKKTDAILLTTATENPSDNDNDDEVRGDDDDDIGTSWFSEHQAARKVLKFLTSRSFPLSPRNTSSAQTTILDLGTGNGGMLALLRRKGGFSGDMVGVDYSAQSVQLARELQRLKVSTGYATDKEYDSDDSEGDQDEEGEGDGGEAEQRDIRFEEWDVLDPVNEDALAQRGGKRISWFPYDRNGFDIVLDKGTFDAVSLSDETIAEETSTSNKDDSEKSDRNGKIVQQRICHKYPLMAAKLVRPGGFLVVTSCNWTEEELVRWFLATGDLRVWGRVDYPQFGFGGYQGQGVYTVCFERKS
;
A
#
# COMPACT_ATOMS: atom_id res chain seq x y z
N MET A 1 31.66 -29.20 -7.23
CA MET A 1 32.42 -27.97 -6.94
C MET A 1 31.41 -26.94 -6.53
N ALA A 2 31.35 -26.62 -5.24
CA ALA A 2 30.47 -25.57 -4.74
C ALA A 2 30.97 -24.24 -5.33
N GLN A 3 30.11 -23.53 -6.04
CA GLN A 3 30.38 -22.14 -6.38
C GLN A 3 30.20 -21.35 -5.09
N GLU A 4 31.30 -20.78 -4.60
CA GLU A 4 31.27 -19.77 -3.54
C GLU A 4 30.44 -18.59 -4.05
N GLY A 5 29.42 -18.21 -3.26
CA GLY A 5 28.56 -17.07 -3.56
C GLY A 5 29.35 -15.75 -3.52
N PRO A 6 28.85 -14.69 -4.17
CA PRO A 6 29.51 -13.40 -4.21
C PRO A 6 29.65 -12.78 -2.80
N ASP A 7 30.71 -11.98 -2.63
CA ASP A 7 31.11 -11.29 -1.40
C ASP A 7 29.96 -10.38 -0.86
N PRO A 8 29.55 -10.45 0.43
CA PRO A 8 28.32 -9.83 0.93
C PRO A 8 28.34 -8.29 1.06
N LYS A 9 29.39 -7.61 0.61
CA LYS A 9 29.64 -6.19 0.94
C LYS A 9 29.25 -5.16 -0.11
N ASP A 10 28.70 -5.57 -1.27
CA ASP A 10 28.31 -4.61 -2.31
C ASP A 10 27.21 -5.13 -3.28
N ASP A 11 26.19 -5.82 -2.76
CA ASP A 11 25.09 -6.41 -3.57
C ASP A 11 23.71 -5.73 -3.38
N HIS A 12 23.74 -4.50 -2.87
CA HIS A 12 22.53 -3.72 -2.67
C HIS A 12 22.09 -3.06 -3.99
N PRO A 13 20.78 -3.04 -4.34
CA PRO A 13 20.29 -2.32 -5.53
C PRO A 13 20.79 -0.88 -5.59
N GLN A 14 21.06 -0.38 -6.80
CA GLN A 14 21.47 1.01 -6.98
C GLN A 14 20.35 1.94 -6.53
N TYR A 15 20.70 2.99 -5.80
CA TYR A 15 19.73 3.99 -5.36
C TYR A 15 19.09 4.72 -6.54
N LEU A 16 17.78 4.92 -6.45
CA LEU A 16 17.06 5.84 -7.32
C LEU A 16 17.50 7.28 -7.04
N ASP A 17 17.48 8.12 -8.07
CA ASP A 17 17.67 9.55 -7.91
C ASP A 17 16.48 10.15 -7.12
N PRO A 18 16.73 11.05 -6.16
CA PRO A 18 15.64 11.70 -5.44
C PRO A 18 14.73 12.52 -6.36
N SER A 19 13.44 12.59 -6.02
CA SER A 19 12.47 13.40 -6.76
C SER A 19 11.39 13.98 -5.84
N GLU A 20 10.58 14.91 -6.37
CA GLU A 20 9.47 15.52 -5.61
C GLU A 20 8.50 14.46 -5.07
N LEU A 21 8.31 13.35 -5.77
CA LEU A 21 7.47 12.22 -5.33
C LEU A 21 7.97 11.54 -4.05
N GLY A 22 9.23 11.75 -3.67
CA GLY A 22 9.79 11.29 -2.41
C GLY A 22 9.67 12.26 -1.24
N THR A 23 9.05 13.43 -1.45
CA THR A 23 8.92 14.50 -0.45
C THR A 23 7.53 14.52 0.18
N LYS A 24 7.47 14.83 1.48
CA LYS A 24 6.21 15.00 2.20
C LYS A 24 5.39 16.16 1.64
N GLU A 25 6.04 17.24 1.24
CA GLU A 25 5.44 18.46 0.71
C GLU A 25 4.64 18.22 -0.58
N TYR A 26 5.17 17.38 -1.48
CA TYR A 26 4.46 17.00 -2.71
C TYR A 26 3.13 16.34 -2.38
N TRP A 27 3.15 15.34 -1.52
CA TRP A 27 1.96 14.56 -1.16
C TRP A 27 0.95 15.35 -0.33
N GLU A 28 1.40 16.18 0.62
CA GLU A 28 0.49 17.07 1.34
C GLU A 28 -0.21 18.06 0.39
N THR A 29 0.53 18.61 -0.58
CA THR A 29 -0.05 19.49 -1.61
C THR A 29 -1.04 18.74 -2.48
N TYR A 30 -0.70 17.51 -2.87
CA TYR A 30 -1.53 16.64 -3.68
C TYR A 30 -2.86 16.33 -2.97
N TYR A 31 -2.83 15.78 -1.75
CA TYR A 31 -4.05 15.44 -1.00
C TYR A 31 -4.88 16.66 -0.64
N LYS A 32 -4.25 17.81 -0.41
CA LYS A 32 -4.97 19.08 -0.21
C LYS A 32 -5.80 19.45 -1.44
N ARG A 33 -5.22 19.34 -2.65
CA ARG A 33 -5.95 19.59 -3.92
C ARG A 33 -7.11 18.61 -4.09
N SER A 34 -6.89 17.32 -3.84
CA SER A 34 -7.94 16.30 -3.93
C SER A 34 -9.10 16.58 -2.93
N LEU A 35 -8.80 17.07 -1.72
CA LEU A 35 -9.83 17.48 -0.75
C LEU A 35 -10.61 18.72 -1.22
N GLU A 36 -9.91 19.72 -1.77
CA GLU A 36 -10.54 20.93 -2.33
C GLU A 36 -11.48 20.56 -3.49
N TYR A 37 -11.05 19.66 -4.36
CA TYR A 37 -11.86 19.13 -5.45
C TYR A 37 -13.05 18.29 -4.97
N LEU A 38 -12.87 17.43 -3.96
CA LEU A 38 -13.98 16.68 -3.36
C LEU A 38 -15.04 17.63 -2.77
N SER A 39 -14.59 18.74 -2.17
CA SER A 39 -15.48 19.77 -1.64
C SER A 39 -16.22 20.54 -2.74
N SER A 40 -15.59 20.83 -3.88
CA SER A 40 -16.27 21.49 -5.01
C SER A 40 -17.35 20.58 -5.61
N LYS A 41 -17.03 19.31 -5.89
CA LYS A 41 -18.02 18.31 -6.37
C LYS A 41 -19.22 18.17 -5.43
N LYS A 42 -18.99 18.18 -4.11
CA LYS A 42 -20.07 18.15 -3.12
C LYS A 42 -20.96 19.39 -3.20
N THR A 43 -20.36 20.55 -3.43
CA THR A 43 -21.10 21.82 -3.57
C THR A 43 -21.97 21.80 -4.84
N ASP A 44 -21.43 21.31 -5.95
CA ASP A 44 -22.17 21.21 -7.22
C ASP A 44 -23.34 20.23 -7.12
N ALA A 45 -23.14 19.06 -6.49
CA ALA A 45 -24.21 18.10 -6.24
C ALA A 45 -25.35 18.67 -5.37
N ILE A 46 -25.02 19.47 -4.35
CA ILE A 46 -26.01 20.13 -3.50
C ILE A 46 -26.78 21.20 -4.29
N LEU A 47 -26.09 22.03 -5.08
CA LEU A 47 -26.73 23.08 -5.89
C LEU A 47 -27.73 22.49 -6.91
N LEU A 48 -27.37 21.37 -7.56
CA LEU A 48 -28.25 20.70 -8.52
C LEU A 48 -29.51 20.11 -7.86
N THR A 49 -29.39 19.57 -6.64
CA THR A 49 -30.56 19.06 -5.88
C THR A 49 -31.48 20.15 -5.36
N THR A 50 -30.98 21.37 -5.14
CA THR A 50 -31.81 22.53 -4.74
C THR A 50 -32.49 23.26 -5.89
N ALA A 51 -32.14 22.96 -7.15
CA ALA A 51 -32.68 23.62 -8.34
C ALA A 51 -33.87 22.89 -8.99
N THR A 52 -34.32 21.76 -8.45
CA THR A 52 -35.42 20.94 -9.01
C THR A 52 -36.76 21.18 -8.29
N GLU A 53 -37.30 22.39 -8.44
CA GLU A 53 -38.73 22.66 -8.30
C GLU A 53 -39.20 23.50 -9.49
N ASN A 54 -39.22 22.94 -10.70
CA ASN A 54 -40.06 23.38 -11.83
C ASN A 54 -39.97 22.35 -12.97
N PRO A 55 -41.07 21.67 -13.36
CA PRO A 55 -41.09 20.84 -14.55
C PRO A 55 -41.48 21.72 -15.74
N SER A 56 -40.50 22.13 -16.54
CA SER A 56 -40.76 22.56 -17.91
C SER A 56 -39.54 22.30 -18.79
N ASP A 57 -39.73 21.36 -19.71
CA ASP A 57 -39.10 21.17 -21.00
C ASP A 57 -37.90 22.08 -21.32
N ASN A 58 -36.73 21.46 -21.46
CA ASN A 58 -35.75 21.86 -22.47
C ASN A 58 -34.84 20.67 -22.80
N ASP A 59 -35.04 20.13 -24.00
CA ASP A 59 -34.03 19.38 -24.73
C ASP A 59 -32.83 20.30 -24.96
N ASN A 60 -31.83 20.22 -24.09
CA ASN A 60 -30.49 20.69 -24.38
C ASN A 60 -29.59 19.46 -24.45
N ASP A 61 -29.24 19.10 -25.68
CA ASP A 61 -28.02 18.38 -26.03
C ASP A 61 -26.81 19.22 -25.58
N ASP A 62 -26.57 19.29 -24.27
CA ASP A 62 -25.26 19.65 -23.76
C ASP A 62 -24.43 18.38 -23.81
N GLU A 63 -23.62 18.27 -24.87
CA GLU A 63 -22.44 17.43 -24.90
C GLU A 63 -21.70 17.62 -23.57
N VAL A 64 -21.89 16.67 -22.65
CA VAL A 64 -21.02 16.51 -21.50
C VAL A 64 -19.65 16.26 -22.10
N ARG A 65 -18.86 17.33 -22.19
CA ARG A 65 -17.45 17.24 -22.51
C ARG A 65 -16.88 16.20 -21.57
N GLY A 66 -16.43 15.08 -22.15
CA GLY A 66 -15.59 14.12 -21.45
C GLY A 66 -14.31 14.85 -21.08
N ASP A 67 -14.28 15.39 -19.87
CA ASP A 67 -13.04 15.61 -19.16
C ASP A 67 -12.82 14.32 -18.36
N ASP A 68 -11.86 13.54 -18.86
CA ASP A 68 -11.33 12.34 -18.25
C ASP A 68 -11.00 12.57 -16.77
N ASP A 69 -11.57 11.73 -15.90
CA ASP A 69 -10.96 11.08 -14.71
C ASP A 69 -10.07 11.82 -13.67
N ASP A 70 -9.69 13.08 -13.81
CA ASP A 70 -8.61 13.64 -13.00
C ASP A 70 -9.08 14.36 -11.72
N ASP A 71 -9.16 13.56 -10.65
CA ASP A 71 -8.70 13.84 -9.29
C ASP A 71 -9.76 13.66 -8.18
N ILE A 72 -9.78 12.47 -7.55
CA ILE A 72 -10.23 12.36 -6.15
C ILE A 72 -9.16 11.62 -5.32
N GLY A 73 -7.88 11.86 -5.65
CA GLY A 73 -6.72 11.12 -5.19
C GLY A 73 -6.43 9.92 -6.10
N THR A 74 -5.80 10.16 -7.23
CA THR A 74 -5.35 9.20 -8.26
C THR A 74 -4.80 7.91 -7.63
N SER A 75 -5.33 6.78 -8.09
CA SER A 75 -4.73 5.48 -7.79
C SER A 75 -3.40 5.37 -8.54
N TRP A 76 -2.28 5.47 -7.82
CA TRP A 76 -0.90 5.41 -8.36
C TRP A 76 -0.62 4.31 -9.40
N PHE A 77 -1.39 3.23 -9.41
CA PHE A 77 -1.23 2.10 -10.33
C PHE A 77 -2.51 1.79 -11.13
N SER A 78 -3.36 2.78 -11.40
CA SER A 78 -4.61 2.62 -12.17
C SER A 78 -4.35 2.04 -13.56
N GLU A 79 -3.32 2.52 -14.26
CA GLU A 79 -2.92 2.09 -15.60
C GLU A 79 -2.63 0.58 -15.67
N HIS A 80 -2.17 -0.02 -14.58
CA HIS A 80 -1.82 -1.44 -14.48
C HIS A 80 -2.89 -2.29 -13.78
N GLN A 81 -4.00 -1.68 -13.37
CA GLN A 81 -5.06 -2.30 -12.59
C GLN A 81 -4.55 -3.06 -11.35
N ALA A 82 -3.48 -2.57 -10.71
CA ALA A 82 -2.78 -3.31 -9.66
C ALA A 82 -3.70 -3.65 -8.48
N ALA A 83 -4.59 -2.74 -8.08
CA ALA A 83 -5.56 -3.00 -7.02
C ALA A 83 -6.48 -4.20 -7.35
N ARG A 84 -6.96 -4.32 -8.60
CA ARG A 84 -7.80 -5.46 -9.03
C ARG A 84 -7.01 -6.77 -9.06
N LYS A 85 -5.77 -6.73 -9.54
CA LYS A 85 -4.91 -7.93 -9.60
C LYS A 85 -4.51 -8.41 -8.20
N VAL A 86 -4.21 -7.49 -7.27
CA VAL A 86 -3.97 -7.81 -5.85
C VAL A 86 -5.24 -8.35 -5.20
N LEU A 87 -6.42 -7.78 -5.46
CA LEU A 87 -7.70 -8.35 -5.02
C LEU A 87 -7.86 -9.80 -5.49
N LYS A 88 -7.66 -10.08 -6.80
CA LYS A 88 -7.76 -11.43 -7.37
C LYS A 88 -6.77 -12.39 -6.71
N PHE A 89 -5.54 -11.93 -6.49
CA PHE A 89 -4.50 -12.70 -5.80
C PHE A 89 -4.90 -13.06 -4.36
N LEU A 90 -5.32 -12.08 -3.56
CA LEU A 90 -5.69 -12.27 -2.16
C LEU A 90 -6.99 -13.06 -1.95
N THR A 91 -7.87 -13.10 -2.96
CA THR A 91 -9.12 -13.87 -2.92
C THR A 91 -9.00 -15.25 -3.56
N SER A 92 -7.88 -15.56 -4.20
CA SER A 92 -7.64 -16.87 -4.81
C SER A 92 -7.63 -18.01 -3.78
N ARG A 93 -8.01 -19.23 -4.19
CA ARG A 93 -7.95 -20.42 -3.32
C ARG A 93 -6.53 -20.82 -2.95
N SER A 94 -5.51 -20.41 -3.71
CA SER A 94 -4.11 -20.69 -3.41
C SER A 94 -3.56 -19.80 -2.29
N PHE A 95 -4.13 -18.61 -2.07
CA PHE A 95 -3.69 -17.72 -1.01
C PHE A 95 -4.18 -18.19 0.39
N PRO A 96 -3.28 -18.47 1.36
CA PRO A 96 -3.64 -19.12 2.62
C PRO A 96 -4.68 -18.36 3.43
N LEU A 97 -4.62 -17.03 3.42
CA LEU A 97 -5.54 -16.17 4.18
C LEU A 97 -6.70 -15.64 3.33
N SER A 98 -6.98 -16.28 2.19
CA SER A 98 -8.14 -15.96 1.37
C SER A 98 -9.43 -16.16 2.18
N PRO A 99 -10.44 -15.29 1.99
CA PRO A 99 -11.78 -15.49 2.54
C PRO A 99 -12.45 -16.79 2.06
N ARG A 100 -11.95 -17.40 0.98
CA ARG A 100 -12.38 -18.73 0.53
C ARG A 100 -11.81 -19.88 1.38
N ASN A 101 -10.71 -19.63 2.10
CA ASN A 101 -9.97 -20.63 2.88
C ASN A 101 -10.14 -20.44 4.40
N THR A 102 -10.44 -19.22 4.83
CA THR A 102 -10.52 -18.84 6.24
C THR A 102 -11.88 -18.25 6.58
N SER A 103 -12.31 -18.37 7.84
CA SER A 103 -13.46 -17.60 8.30
C SER A 103 -13.11 -16.11 8.24
N SER A 104 -13.60 -15.40 7.23
CA SER A 104 -13.20 -14.03 6.89
C SER A 104 -13.36 -13.01 8.01
N ALA A 105 -14.11 -13.36 9.06
CA ALA A 105 -14.40 -12.56 10.25
C ALA A 105 -13.18 -12.25 11.13
N GLN A 106 -11.98 -12.78 10.82
CA GLN A 106 -10.80 -12.65 11.70
C GLN A 106 -9.53 -12.11 11.00
N THR A 107 -9.50 -12.05 9.67
CA THR A 107 -8.29 -11.59 8.94
C THR A 107 -8.11 -10.09 9.11
N THR A 108 -7.01 -9.67 9.74
CA THR A 108 -6.69 -8.25 9.95
C THR A 108 -5.80 -7.71 8.84
N ILE A 109 -6.15 -6.56 8.26
CA ILE A 109 -5.42 -5.98 7.14
C ILE A 109 -4.94 -4.58 7.48
N LEU A 110 -3.68 -4.29 7.18
CA LEU A 110 -3.08 -2.97 7.22
C LEU A 110 -2.70 -2.52 5.81
N ASP A 111 -2.96 -1.26 5.47
CA ASP A 111 -2.52 -0.62 4.22
C ASP A 111 -1.57 0.55 4.54
N LEU A 112 -0.31 0.42 4.15
CA LEU A 112 0.75 1.41 4.37
C LEU A 112 0.76 2.44 3.25
N GLY A 113 0.64 3.72 3.61
CA GLY A 113 0.45 4.81 2.64
C GLY A 113 -0.88 4.65 1.93
N THR A 114 -1.96 4.56 2.72
CA THR A 114 -3.29 4.19 2.24
C THR A 114 -3.88 5.20 1.25
N GLY A 115 -3.36 6.43 1.21
CA GLY A 115 -3.83 7.47 0.31
C GLY A 115 -5.33 7.72 0.49
N ASN A 116 -6.07 7.58 -0.61
CA ASN A 116 -7.53 7.74 -0.61
C ASN A 116 -8.31 6.56 0.04
N GLY A 117 -7.62 5.52 0.54
CA GLY A 117 -8.23 4.35 1.19
C GLY A 117 -8.90 3.35 0.23
N GLY A 118 -8.75 3.51 -1.08
CA GLY A 118 -9.44 2.74 -2.11
C GLY A 118 -9.09 1.26 -2.13
N MET A 119 -7.85 0.89 -1.76
CA MET A 119 -7.44 -0.52 -1.73
C MET A 119 -8.20 -1.29 -0.65
N LEU A 120 -8.28 -0.76 0.57
CA LEU A 120 -9.05 -1.38 1.66
C LEU A 120 -10.56 -1.39 1.36
N ALA A 121 -11.08 -0.34 0.75
CA ALA A 121 -12.46 -0.28 0.30
C ALA A 121 -12.79 -1.39 -0.70
N LEU A 122 -11.90 -1.62 -1.67
CA LEU A 122 -12.02 -2.70 -2.65
C LEU A 122 -12.03 -4.08 -1.97
N LEU A 123 -11.11 -4.33 -1.04
CA LEU A 123 -11.05 -5.59 -0.30
C LEU A 123 -12.28 -5.82 0.60
N ARG A 124 -12.78 -4.77 1.26
CA ARG A 124 -13.97 -4.84 2.12
C ARG A 124 -15.20 -5.25 1.31
N ARG A 125 -15.41 -4.63 0.15
CA ARG A 125 -16.66 -4.75 -0.60
C ARG A 125 -16.66 -5.88 -1.61
N LYS A 126 -15.52 -6.13 -2.26
CA LYS A 126 -15.39 -7.14 -3.31
C LYS A 126 -14.54 -8.34 -2.91
N GLY A 127 -13.75 -8.21 -1.84
CA GLY A 127 -12.85 -9.27 -1.39
C GLY A 127 -13.47 -10.25 -0.39
N GLY A 128 -14.62 -9.93 0.21
CA GLY A 128 -15.24 -10.77 1.24
C GLY A 128 -14.50 -10.75 2.59
N PHE A 129 -13.52 -9.85 2.76
CA PHE A 129 -12.80 -9.67 4.02
C PHE A 129 -13.66 -8.90 5.03
N SER A 130 -13.92 -9.50 6.19
CA SER A 130 -14.80 -8.92 7.21
C SER A 130 -14.11 -8.54 8.53
N GLY A 131 -12.88 -9.01 8.77
CA GLY A 131 -12.04 -8.63 9.92
C GLY A 131 -11.61 -7.15 9.94
N ASP A 132 -10.82 -6.76 10.93
CA ASP A 132 -10.45 -5.36 11.12
C ASP A 132 -9.48 -4.87 10.02
N MET A 133 -9.77 -3.71 9.45
CA MET A 133 -8.94 -3.09 8.42
C MET A 133 -8.49 -1.70 8.87
N VAL A 134 -7.21 -1.41 8.69
CA VAL A 134 -6.59 -0.15 9.08
C VAL A 134 -5.80 0.40 7.89
N GLY A 135 -6.09 1.63 7.48
CA GLY A 135 -5.26 2.38 6.54
C GLY A 135 -4.46 3.44 7.29
N VAL A 136 -3.16 3.52 7.03
CA VAL A 136 -2.29 4.54 7.64
C VAL A 136 -1.57 5.37 6.60
N ASP A 137 -1.35 6.64 6.92
CA ASP A 137 -0.59 7.58 6.11
C ASP A 137 0.08 8.61 7.02
N TYR A 138 1.26 9.12 6.65
CA TYR A 138 1.89 10.20 7.42
C TYR A 138 1.16 11.55 7.23
N SER A 139 0.34 11.68 6.18
CA SER A 139 -0.37 12.91 5.85
C SER A 139 -1.76 12.91 6.49
N ALA A 140 -2.01 13.91 7.35
CA ALA A 140 -3.33 14.15 7.93
C ALA A 140 -4.40 14.39 6.85
N GLN A 141 -4.02 15.04 5.73
CA GLN A 141 -4.89 15.32 4.59
C GLN A 141 -5.28 14.02 3.86
N SER A 142 -4.34 13.09 3.67
CA SER A 142 -4.61 11.74 3.13
C SER A 142 -5.66 11.00 3.97
N VAL A 143 -5.45 10.96 5.29
CA VAL A 143 -6.36 10.33 6.24
C VAL A 143 -7.75 10.99 6.23
N GLN A 144 -7.80 12.31 6.13
CA GLN A 144 -9.06 13.04 6.00
C GLN A 144 -9.77 12.70 4.69
N LEU A 145 -9.05 12.64 3.57
CA LEU A 145 -9.59 12.26 2.26
C LEU A 145 -10.20 10.85 2.30
N ALA A 146 -9.46 9.87 2.82
CA ALA A 146 -9.95 8.50 2.96
C ALA A 146 -11.23 8.39 3.80
N ARG A 147 -11.30 9.14 4.92
CA ARG A 147 -12.49 9.19 5.79
C ARG A 147 -13.69 9.82 5.08
N GLU A 148 -13.50 10.91 4.35
CA GLU A 148 -14.59 11.53 3.58
C GLU A 148 -15.08 10.64 2.44
N LEU A 149 -14.17 9.96 1.74
CA LEU A 149 -14.53 9.04 0.66
C LEU A 149 -15.29 7.81 1.18
N GLN A 150 -14.88 7.26 2.32
CA GLN A 150 -15.63 6.20 3.01
C GLN A 150 -17.03 6.69 3.39
N ARG A 151 -17.14 7.87 4.02
CA ARG A 151 -18.41 8.44 4.48
C ARG A 151 -19.37 8.69 3.30
N LEU A 152 -18.84 9.18 2.18
CA LEU A 152 -19.62 9.48 0.99
C LEU A 152 -19.94 8.25 0.15
N LYS A 153 -19.18 7.15 0.32
CA LYS A 153 -19.19 5.99 -0.57
C LYS A 153 -18.93 6.38 -2.05
N VAL A 154 -17.97 7.28 -2.30
CA VAL A 154 -17.76 7.94 -3.62
C VAL A 154 -16.49 7.54 -4.40
N SER A 155 -15.42 7.00 -3.80
CA SER A 155 -14.23 6.57 -4.58
C SER A 155 -14.54 5.39 -5.52
N THR A 156 -13.74 5.06 -6.53
CA THR A 156 -13.94 3.87 -7.39
C THR A 156 -13.96 2.55 -6.60
N GLY A 157 -13.12 2.47 -5.57
CA GLY A 157 -13.17 1.44 -4.52
C GLY A 157 -14.42 1.50 -3.64
N TYR A 158 -15.21 2.59 -3.73
CA TYR A 158 -16.55 2.85 -3.17
C TYR A 158 -17.71 3.01 -4.22
N ALA A 159 -17.46 2.98 -5.52
CA ALA A 159 -18.45 3.22 -6.57
C ALA A 159 -19.25 1.95 -6.86
N THR A 160 -20.51 2.13 -7.27
CA THR A 160 -21.49 1.07 -7.57
C THR A 160 -21.09 0.26 -8.80
N ASP A 161 -21.45 -1.02 -8.80
CA ASP A 161 -20.94 -2.14 -9.63
C ASP A 161 -20.90 -2.00 -11.17
N LYS A 162 -21.27 -0.87 -11.76
CA LYS A 162 -21.46 -0.73 -13.21
C LYS A 162 -20.18 -0.57 -14.05
N GLU A 163 -19.04 -0.23 -13.46
CA GLU A 163 -17.78 -0.03 -14.20
C GLU A 163 -16.86 -1.26 -14.24
N TYR A 164 -17.26 -2.37 -13.63
CA TYR A 164 -16.33 -3.47 -13.33
C TYR A 164 -16.62 -4.79 -14.03
N ASP A 165 -17.65 -4.82 -14.87
CA ASP A 165 -18.22 -6.04 -15.47
C ASP A 165 -17.97 -6.19 -16.99
N SER A 166 -17.26 -5.26 -17.62
CA SER A 166 -17.21 -5.21 -19.10
C SER A 166 -15.96 -5.78 -19.77
N ASP A 167 -14.93 -6.25 -19.04
CA ASP A 167 -13.73 -6.82 -19.68
C ASP A 167 -13.09 -7.89 -18.78
N ASP A 168 -13.48 -9.14 -18.99
CA ASP A 168 -12.64 -10.36 -18.95
C ASP A 168 -13.53 -11.62 -18.81
N SER A 169 -14.37 -11.88 -19.82
CA SER A 169 -14.97 -13.20 -20.01
C SER A 169 -13.98 -14.10 -20.75
N GLU A 170 -12.89 -14.49 -20.10
CA GLU A 170 -12.04 -15.60 -20.53
C GLU A 170 -12.01 -16.65 -19.40
N GLY A 171 -13.02 -17.51 -19.42
CA GLY A 171 -12.92 -18.94 -19.11
C GLY A 171 -12.32 -19.37 -17.77
N ASP A 172 -13.04 -19.17 -16.68
CA ASP A 172 -13.12 -20.20 -15.63
C ASP A 172 -14.58 -20.30 -15.17
N GLN A 173 -15.23 -21.43 -15.50
CA GLN A 173 -16.51 -21.82 -14.92
C GLN A 173 -16.28 -22.28 -13.48
N ASP A 174 -15.88 -21.35 -12.61
CA ASP A 174 -15.89 -21.56 -11.17
C ASP A 174 -17.08 -20.78 -10.63
N GLU A 175 -18.13 -21.54 -10.26
CA GLU A 175 -19.36 -21.08 -9.61
C GLU A 175 -19.16 -19.74 -8.89
N GLU A 176 -19.67 -18.68 -9.54
CA GLU A 176 -19.94 -17.42 -8.87
C GLU A 176 -20.90 -17.77 -7.75
N GLY A 177 -20.36 -17.88 -6.54
CA GLY A 177 -21.15 -17.74 -5.35
C GLY A 177 -21.73 -16.33 -5.40
N GLU A 178 -22.93 -16.21 -5.97
CA GLU A 178 -23.90 -15.16 -5.66
C GLU A 178 -24.13 -15.23 -4.15
N GLY A 179 -23.19 -14.68 -3.39
CA GLY A 179 -23.44 -14.25 -2.04
C GLY A 179 -24.45 -13.13 -2.18
N ASP A 180 -25.73 -13.49 -2.07
CA ASP A 180 -26.81 -12.58 -1.68
C ASP A 180 -26.33 -11.83 -0.44
N GLY A 181 -25.69 -10.69 -0.70
CA GLY A 181 -25.15 -9.78 0.29
C GLY A 181 -26.30 -9.05 0.91
N GLY A 182 -27.10 -9.76 1.70
CA GLY A 182 -27.98 -9.13 2.67
C GLY A 182 -27.18 -8.05 3.39
N GLU A 183 -27.77 -6.87 3.56
CA GLU A 183 -27.19 -5.65 4.15
C GLU A 183 -26.76 -5.87 5.61
N ALA A 184 -25.81 -6.76 5.85
CA ALA A 184 -25.11 -6.88 7.10
C ALA A 184 -24.28 -5.61 7.25
N GLU A 185 -24.40 -4.94 8.40
CA GLU A 185 -23.61 -3.76 8.76
C GLU A 185 -22.11 -4.07 8.56
N GLN A 186 -21.54 -3.65 7.43
CA GLN A 186 -20.12 -3.80 7.16
C GLN A 186 -19.37 -2.90 8.13
N ARG A 187 -18.38 -3.47 8.83
CA ARG A 187 -17.50 -2.69 9.70
C ARG A 187 -16.75 -1.64 8.86
N ASP A 188 -16.83 -0.39 9.29
CA ASP A 188 -16.06 0.70 8.70
C ASP A 188 -14.55 0.43 8.78
N ILE A 189 -13.82 0.85 7.76
CA ILE A 189 -12.36 0.84 7.76
C ILE A 189 -11.87 1.97 8.66
N ARG A 190 -10.85 1.69 9.46
CA ARG A 190 -10.21 2.66 10.33
C ARG A 190 -9.06 3.33 9.59
N PHE A 191 -9.02 4.66 9.58
CA PHE A 191 -7.92 5.42 8.99
C PHE A 191 -7.20 6.23 10.05
N GLU A 192 -5.87 6.23 10.07
CA GLU A 192 -5.05 6.84 11.12
C GLU A 192 -3.83 7.55 10.56
N GLU A 193 -3.50 8.72 11.13
CA GLU A 193 -2.26 9.43 10.81
C GLU A 193 -1.11 8.74 11.55
N TRP A 194 -0.17 8.19 10.79
CA TRP A 194 0.95 7.44 11.33
C TRP A 194 2.08 7.32 10.31
N ASP A 195 3.26 7.80 10.69
CA ASP A 195 4.48 7.70 9.90
C ASP A 195 5.25 6.42 10.26
N VAL A 196 5.41 5.53 9.28
CA VAL A 196 6.11 4.25 9.41
C VAL A 196 7.60 4.39 9.71
N LEU A 197 8.20 5.55 9.39
CA LEU A 197 9.63 5.81 9.57
C LEU A 197 9.95 6.63 10.83
N ASP A 198 8.95 7.24 11.47
CA ASP A 198 9.11 8.01 12.70
C ASP A 198 9.66 7.11 13.85
N PRO A 199 10.82 7.46 14.45
CA PRO A 199 11.39 6.72 15.58
C PRO A 199 10.43 6.53 16.77
N VAL A 200 9.52 7.47 17.03
CA VAL A 200 8.53 7.37 18.12
C VAL A 200 7.58 6.20 17.88
N ASN A 201 7.22 5.99 16.61
CA ASN A 201 6.32 4.90 16.20
C ASN A 201 7.04 3.54 16.25
N GLU A 202 8.33 3.51 15.94
CA GLU A 202 9.16 2.32 16.14
C GLU A 202 9.24 1.91 17.62
N ASP A 203 9.48 2.86 18.53
CA ASP A 203 9.51 2.60 19.97
C ASP A 203 8.14 2.13 20.49
N ALA A 204 7.05 2.68 19.95
CA ALA A 204 5.69 2.26 20.30
C ALA A 204 5.36 0.84 19.85
N LEU A 205 5.86 0.40 18.68
CA LEU A 205 5.76 -0.99 18.22
C LEU A 205 6.62 -1.92 19.09
N ALA A 206 7.83 -1.49 19.46
CA ALA A 206 8.74 -2.24 20.32
C ALA A 206 8.32 -2.26 21.81
N GLN A 207 7.25 -1.57 22.17
CA GLN A 207 6.78 -1.39 23.55
C GLN A 207 7.85 -0.77 24.47
N ARG A 208 8.72 0.08 23.92
CA ARG A 208 9.82 0.78 24.62
C ARG A 208 9.38 2.18 25.03
N GLY A 209 8.65 2.30 26.13
CA GLY A 209 8.36 3.60 26.77
C GLY A 209 7.43 4.56 26.01
N GLY A 210 6.89 4.18 24.85
CA GLY A 210 5.91 4.95 24.07
C GLY A 210 4.44 4.66 24.42
N LYS A 211 3.54 5.57 24.01
CA LYS A 211 2.08 5.33 24.06
C LYS A 211 1.74 4.20 23.09
N ARG A 212 0.96 3.22 23.55
CA ARG A 212 0.51 2.10 22.69
C ARG A 212 -0.30 2.61 21.50
N ILE A 213 -0.07 2.00 20.35
CA ILE A 213 -0.80 2.26 19.12
C ILE A 213 -2.13 1.48 19.20
N SER A 214 -3.26 2.19 19.28
CA SER A 214 -4.55 1.55 19.60
C SER A 214 -5.17 0.73 18.47
N TRP A 215 -4.63 0.80 17.25
CA TRP A 215 -5.02 -0.02 16.12
C TRP A 215 -4.08 -1.19 15.85
N PHE A 216 -2.93 -1.27 16.54
CA PHE A 216 -1.95 -2.32 16.31
C PHE A 216 -2.32 -3.60 17.10
N PRO A 217 -2.42 -4.77 16.46
CA PRO A 217 -2.79 -6.04 17.10
C PRO A 217 -1.60 -6.67 17.86
N TYR A 218 -1.28 -6.11 19.02
CA TYR A 218 -0.15 -6.56 19.86
C TYR A 218 -0.25 -8.02 20.32
N ASP A 219 -1.47 -8.53 20.55
CA ASP A 219 -1.73 -9.92 20.94
C ASP A 219 -1.35 -10.93 19.84
N ARG A 220 -1.36 -10.47 18.59
CA ARG A 220 -0.98 -11.25 17.40
C ARG A 220 0.43 -10.93 16.91
N ASN A 221 1.09 -9.96 17.52
CA ASN A 221 2.40 -9.45 17.11
C ASN A 221 2.42 -8.95 15.65
N GLY A 222 1.30 -8.38 15.17
CA GLY A 222 1.17 -7.83 13.83
C GLY A 222 -0.12 -8.23 13.11
N PHE A 223 -0.30 -7.69 11.90
CA PHE A 223 -1.44 -7.94 11.02
C PHE A 223 -1.28 -9.23 10.22
N ASP A 224 -2.40 -9.85 9.84
CA ASP A 224 -2.42 -10.99 8.92
C ASP A 224 -1.86 -10.63 7.55
N ILE A 225 -2.28 -9.47 7.03
CA ILE A 225 -1.90 -8.96 5.72
C ILE A 225 -1.50 -7.50 5.89
N VAL A 226 -0.31 -7.14 5.43
CA VAL A 226 0.14 -5.76 5.28
C VAL A 226 0.29 -5.49 3.79
N LEU A 227 -0.28 -4.39 3.31
CA LEU A 227 -0.23 -3.96 1.93
C LEU A 227 0.68 -2.74 1.83
N ASP A 228 1.51 -2.74 0.81
CA ASP A 228 2.22 -1.57 0.32
C ASP A 228 1.94 -1.47 -1.17
N LYS A 229 1.32 -0.36 -1.56
CA LYS A 229 1.03 -0.07 -2.96
C LYS A 229 1.63 1.29 -3.31
N GLY A 230 2.95 1.33 -3.44
CA GLY A 230 3.75 2.48 -3.92
C GLY A 230 4.38 3.33 -2.82
N THR A 231 4.22 2.95 -1.56
CA THR A 231 4.82 3.67 -0.43
C THR A 231 6.33 3.44 -0.39
N PHE A 232 6.79 2.21 -0.61
CA PHE A 232 8.23 1.96 -0.74
C PHE A 232 8.85 2.69 -1.95
N ASP A 233 8.10 2.87 -3.05
CA ASP A 233 8.55 3.66 -4.21
C ASP A 233 8.79 5.12 -3.82
N ALA A 234 7.81 5.76 -3.18
CA ALA A 234 7.94 7.13 -2.71
C ALA A 234 9.10 7.29 -1.72
N VAL A 235 9.19 6.40 -0.72
CA VAL A 235 10.30 6.39 0.25
C VAL A 235 11.65 6.21 -0.44
N SER A 236 11.72 5.39 -1.49
CA SER A 236 12.94 5.17 -2.29
C SER A 236 13.36 6.37 -3.13
N LEU A 237 12.50 7.38 -3.28
CA LEU A 237 12.76 8.65 -3.97
C LEU A 237 13.11 9.80 -3.00
N SER A 238 13.16 9.56 -1.68
CA SER A 238 13.53 10.57 -0.67
C SER A 238 15.05 10.69 -0.53
N ASP A 239 15.59 11.91 -0.50
CA ASP A 239 17.02 12.16 -0.24
C ASP A 239 17.40 12.08 1.25
N GLU A 240 16.43 11.85 2.13
CA GLU A 240 16.66 11.77 3.57
C GLU A 240 17.63 10.65 3.94
N THR A 241 18.47 10.94 4.94
CA THR A 241 19.46 10.00 5.46
C THR A 241 19.32 9.81 6.97
N ILE A 242 19.64 8.61 7.42
CA ILE A 242 19.78 8.27 8.83
C ILE A 242 21.26 8.15 9.18
N ALA A 243 21.65 8.67 10.34
CA ALA A 243 22.99 8.51 10.87
C ALA A 243 23.07 7.18 11.62
N GLU A 244 23.83 6.21 11.11
CA GLU A 244 24.18 5.02 11.88
C GLU A 244 25.53 5.24 12.59
N GLU A 245 25.51 5.19 13.92
CA GLU A 245 26.73 5.05 14.71
C GLU A 245 27.21 3.60 14.61
N THR A 246 28.15 3.35 13.69
CA THR A 246 28.83 2.05 13.64
C THR A 246 29.69 1.86 14.90
N SER A 247 29.12 1.21 15.91
CA SER A 247 29.90 0.68 17.02
C SER A 247 30.52 -0.65 16.62
N THR A 248 31.48 -0.61 15.69
CA THR A 248 32.39 -1.74 15.44
C THR A 248 33.31 -1.92 16.65
N SER A 249 32.76 -2.47 17.73
CA SER A 249 33.55 -3.04 18.81
C SER A 249 34.07 -4.41 18.39
N ASN A 250 35.03 -4.43 17.48
CA ASN A 250 35.96 -5.56 17.42
C ASN A 250 36.78 -5.52 18.72
N LYS A 251 36.34 -6.29 19.72
CA LYS A 251 37.15 -6.63 20.89
C LYS A 251 38.22 -7.61 20.44
N ASP A 252 39.27 -7.11 19.81
CA ASP A 252 40.61 -7.69 19.81
C ASP A 252 41.50 -6.74 19.00
N ASP A 253 42.04 -5.74 19.71
CA ASP A 253 43.48 -5.48 19.70
C ASP A 253 43.75 -4.26 20.58
N SER A 254 44.51 -4.51 21.64
CA SER A 254 45.10 -3.50 22.49
C SER A 254 46.17 -2.76 21.71
N GLU A 255 45.85 -1.60 21.13
CA GLU A 255 46.78 -0.47 20.98
C GLU A 255 46.04 0.78 20.48
N LYS A 256 46.53 1.94 20.92
CA LYS A 256 45.91 3.27 20.80
C LYS A 256 45.38 3.55 19.38
N SER A 257 44.05 3.65 19.23
CA SER A 257 43.44 4.19 18.01
C SER A 257 42.41 5.26 18.35
N ASP A 258 42.46 6.35 17.57
CA ASP A 258 41.64 7.52 17.69
C ASP A 258 40.14 7.17 17.63
N ARG A 259 39.37 7.67 18.61
CA ARG A 259 37.90 7.53 18.67
C ARG A 259 37.22 8.44 17.66
N ASN A 260 37.47 8.25 16.38
CA ASN A 260 36.66 8.86 15.32
C ASN A 260 35.77 7.77 14.71
N GLY A 261 34.62 7.52 15.36
CA GLY A 261 33.59 6.66 14.80
C GLY A 261 33.19 7.19 13.42
N LYS A 262 33.29 6.34 12.39
CA LYS A 262 32.87 6.70 11.04
C LYS A 262 31.35 6.67 10.99
N ILE A 263 30.72 7.84 11.03
CA ILE A 263 29.28 7.96 10.79
C ILE A 263 29.05 7.60 9.32
N VAL A 264 28.32 6.51 9.08
CA VAL A 264 27.84 6.18 7.74
C VAL A 264 26.43 6.77 7.64
N GLN A 265 26.24 7.69 6.70
CA GLN A 265 24.90 8.17 6.35
C GLN A 265 24.29 7.19 5.35
N GLN A 266 23.16 6.59 5.71
CA GLN A 266 22.43 5.66 4.86
C GLN A 266 21.08 6.29 4.47
N ARG A 267 20.59 6.05 3.25
CA ARG A 267 19.28 6.56 2.84
C ARG A 267 18.17 5.97 3.70
N ILE A 268 17.16 6.78 4.04
CA ILE A 268 16.08 6.38 4.94
C ILE A 268 15.27 5.16 4.42
N CYS A 269 15.28 4.92 3.10
CA CYS A 269 14.61 3.78 2.48
C CYS A 269 15.08 2.41 3.00
N HIS A 270 16.29 2.30 3.57
CA HIS A 270 16.75 1.08 4.25
C HIS A 270 15.95 0.73 5.49
N LYS A 271 15.36 1.72 6.16
CA LYS A 271 14.54 1.51 7.34
C LYS A 271 13.17 0.92 6.99
N TYR A 272 12.65 1.21 5.79
CA TYR A 272 11.27 0.86 5.43
C TYR A 272 11.00 -0.66 5.44
N PRO A 273 11.79 -1.52 4.78
CA PRO A 273 11.53 -2.97 4.80
C PRO A 273 11.54 -3.55 6.21
N LEU A 274 12.43 -3.07 7.09
CA LEU A 274 12.50 -3.49 8.49
C LEU A 274 11.23 -3.13 9.25
N MET A 275 10.71 -1.92 9.05
CA MET A 275 9.49 -1.46 9.70
C MET A 275 8.25 -2.17 9.15
N ALA A 276 8.15 -2.34 7.83
CA ALA A 276 7.06 -3.08 7.20
C ALA A 276 7.00 -4.54 7.69
N ALA A 277 8.15 -5.22 7.80
CA ALA A 277 8.22 -6.59 8.31
C ALA A 277 7.75 -6.71 9.77
N LYS A 278 8.05 -5.73 10.63
CA LYS A 278 7.60 -5.70 12.04
C LYS A 278 6.08 -5.60 12.18
N LEU A 279 5.38 -5.06 11.18
CA LEU A 279 3.93 -4.89 11.19
C LEU A 279 3.16 -6.15 10.81
N VAL A 280 3.82 -7.12 10.18
CA VAL A 280 3.23 -8.41 9.77
C VAL A 280 3.37 -9.39 10.92
N ARG A 281 2.33 -10.13 11.32
CA ARG A 281 2.51 -11.17 12.34
C ARG A 281 3.37 -12.34 11.83
N PRO A 282 3.99 -13.16 12.69
CA PRO A 282 4.57 -14.43 12.26
C PRO A 282 3.56 -15.29 11.49
N GLY A 283 3.93 -15.78 10.31
CA GLY A 283 3.06 -16.48 9.36
C GLY A 283 2.01 -15.59 8.65
N GLY A 284 2.11 -14.27 8.79
CA GLY A 284 1.35 -13.28 8.02
C GLY A 284 2.09 -12.88 6.73
N PHE A 285 1.46 -12.03 5.94
CA PHE A 285 1.92 -11.66 4.60
C PHE A 285 2.13 -10.17 4.44
N LEU A 286 3.19 -9.79 3.74
CA LEU A 286 3.43 -8.45 3.22
C LEU A 286 3.29 -8.48 1.69
N VAL A 287 2.47 -7.62 1.11
CA VAL A 287 2.28 -7.53 -0.34
C VAL A 287 2.76 -6.18 -0.80
N VAL A 288 3.86 -6.14 -1.55
CA VAL A 288 4.51 -4.91 -2.00
C VAL A 288 4.32 -4.77 -3.50
N THR A 289 3.76 -3.65 -3.94
CA THR A 289 3.61 -3.27 -5.36
C THR A 289 4.50 -2.08 -5.66
N SER A 290 5.34 -2.20 -6.69
CA SER A 290 6.33 -1.20 -7.07
C SER A 290 6.39 -0.98 -8.58
N CYS A 291 6.59 0.26 -9.01
CA CYS A 291 6.95 0.63 -10.39
C CYS A 291 8.42 1.08 -10.54
N ASN A 292 9.12 1.35 -9.44
CA ASN A 292 10.51 1.83 -9.50
C ASN A 292 11.55 0.71 -9.37
N TRP A 293 11.16 -0.46 -8.86
CA TRP A 293 12.05 -1.58 -8.62
C TRP A 293 11.63 -2.80 -9.44
N THR A 294 12.61 -3.53 -9.96
CA THR A 294 12.34 -4.86 -10.52
C THR A 294 11.94 -5.84 -9.43
N GLU A 295 11.40 -6.99 -9.82
CA GLU A 295 11.10 -8.06 -8.89
C GLU A 295 12.36 -8.47 -8.09
N GLU A 296 13.48 -8.69 -8.76
CA GLU A 296 14.73 -9.14 -8.13
C GLU A 296 15.28 -8.11 -7.16
N GLU A 297 15.06 -6.82 -7.42
CA GLU A 297 15.44 -5.72 -6.53
C GLU A 297 14.54 -5.66 -5.30
N LEU A 298 13.21 -5.75 -5.48
CA LEU A 298 12.26 -5.83 -4.38
C LEU A 298 12.57 -7.02 -3.46
N VAL A 299 12.83 -8.19 -4.06
CA VAL A 299 13.21 -9.39 -3.29
C VAL A 299 14.48 -9.12 -2.48
N ARG A 300 15.51 -8.50 -3.07
CA ARG A 300 16.75 -8.17 -2.33
C ARG A 300 16.49 -7.22 -1.17
N TRP A 301 15.74 -6.13 -1.40
CA TRP A 301 15.38 -5.16 -0.37
C TRP A 301 14.66 -5.80 0.83
N PHE A 302 13.62 -6.58 0.57
CA PHE A 302 12.77 -7.12 1.65
C PHE A 302 13.35 -8.38 2.29
N LEU A 303 14.15 -9.18 1.58
CA LEU A 303 14.84 -10.34 2.19
C LEU A 303 16.04 -9.93 3.05
N ALA A 304 16.64 -8.77 2.82
CA ALA A 304 17.71 -8.22 3.68
C ALA A 304 17.26 -8.04 5.15
N THR A 305 15.96 -7.97 5.40
CA THR A 305 15.38 -7.93 6.76
C THR A 305 15.66 -9.19 7.59
N GLY A 306 15.91 -10.34 6.94
CA GLY A 306 16.10 -11.64 7.60
C GLY A 306 14.81 -12.33 8.04
N ASP A 307 13.70 -11.60 8.21
CA ASP A 307 12.42 -12.09 8.72
C ASP A 307 11.45 -12.58 7.64
N LEU A 308 11.67 -12.18 6.39
CA LEU A 308 10.77 -12.45 5.27
C LEU A 308 11.27 -13.59 4.38
N ARG A 309 10.34 -14.23 3.66
CA ARG A 309 10.61 -15.10 2.51
C ARG A 309 9.62 -14.79 1.39
N VAL A 310 10.02 -14.97 0.13
CA VAL A 310 9.10 -14.83 -1.01
C VAL A 310 8.06 -15.95 -0.94
N TRP A 311 6.78 -15.59 -1.05
CA TRP A 311 5.66 -16.53 -1.07
C TRP A 311 5.00 -16.60 -2.46
N GLY A 312 4.74 -15.45 -3.08
CA GLY A 312 4.01 -15.39 -4.34
C GLY A 312 4.22 -14.09 -5.10
N ARG A 313 3.65 -14.03 -6.30
CA ARG A 313 3.74 -12.90 -7.23
C ARG A 313 2.39 -12.65 -7.88
N VAL A 314 2.18 -11.42 -8.34
CA VAL A 314 1.02 -11.07 -9.17
C VAL A 314 1.50 -10.82 -10.60
N ASP A 315 0.86 -11.47 -11.56
CA ASP A 315 1.22 -11.32 -12.97
C ASP A 315 0.62 -10.05 -13.59
N TYR A 316 1.46 -9.25 -14.23
CA TYR A 316 1.09 -8.10 -15.04
C TYR A 316 1.43 -8.34 -16.52
N PRO A 317 0.78 -7.64 -17.47
CA PRO A 317 1.16 -7.67 -18.88
C PRO A 317 2.65 -7.37 -19.06
N GLN A 318 3.34 -8.21 -19.82
CA GLN A 318 4.77 -8.07 -20.10
C GLN A 318 4.99 -7.38 -21.43
N PHE A 319 5.95 -6.46 -21.47
CA PHE A 319 6.44 -5.84 -22.70
C PHE A 319 7.75 -6.51 -23.10
N GLY A 320 7.87 -6.86 -24.38
CA GLY A 320 9.10 -7.38 -24.96
C GLY A 320 9.73 -6.37 -25.90
N PHE A 321 10.98 -5.96 -25.63
CA PHE A 321 11.75 -5.12 -26.56
C PHE A 321 13.21 -5.57 -26.62
N GLY A 322 13.74 -5.77 -27.82
CA GLY A 322 15.16 -6.11 -28.02
C GLY A 322 15.61 -7.43 -27.37
N GLY A 323 14.71 -8.39 -27.12
CA GLY A 323 15.01 -9.66 -26.46
C GLY A 323 14.93 -9.65 -24.93
N TYR A 324 14.60 -8.50 -24.33
CA TYR A 324 14.33 -8.36 -22.91
C TYR A 324 12.82 -8.27 -22.67
N GLN A 325 12.32 -8.97 -21.66
CA GLN A 325 10.95 -8.83 -21.17
C GLN A 325 10.96 -8.02 -19.88
N GLY A 326 10.04 -7.07 -19.75
CA GLY A 326 9.86 -6.25 -18.56
C GLY A 326 8.39 -5.97 -18.27
N GLN A 327 8.07 -5.72 -17.01
CA GLN A 327 6.76 -5.25 -16.56
C GLN A 327 6.91 -3.81 -16.04
N GLY A 328 5.90 -2.97 -16.25
CA GLY A 328 5.89 -1.60 -15.71
C GLY A 328 5.64 -1.55 -14.20
N VAL A 329 5.09 -2.64 -13.64
CA VAL A 329 4.77 -2.80 -12.21
C VAL A 329 5.05 -4.24 -11.81
N TYR A 330 5.58 -4.41 -10.61
CA TYR A 330 5.78 -5.70 -9.97
C TYR A 330 5.05 -5.73 -8.64
N THR A 331 4.39 -6.85 -8.33
CA THR A 331 3.88 -7.11 -6.98
C THR A 331 4.46 -8.42 -6.46
N VAL A 332 5.14 -8.33 -5.32
CA VAL A 332 5.72 -9.48 -4.62
C VAL A 332 5.04 -9.65 -3.27
N CYS A 333 4.59 -10.87 -3.00
CA CYS A 333 4.05 -11.27 -1.71
C CYS A 333 5.12 -12.01 -0.91
N PHE A 334 5.43 -11.49 0.27
CA PHE A 334 6.35 -12.07 1.24
C PHE A 334 5.57 -12.64 2.42
N GLU A 335 6.03 -13.76 2.96
CA GLU A 335 5.55 -14.30 4.22
C GLU A 335 6.58 -14.00 5.32
N ARG A 336 6.12 -13.55 6.48
CA ARG A 336 6.97 -13.44 7.67
C ARG A 336 7.18 -14.81 8.27
N LYS A 337 8.44 -15.19 8.48
CA LYS A 337 8.82 -16.47 9.11
C LYS A 337 8.14 -16.59 10.50
N SER A 338 7.70 -17.81 10.81
CA SER A 338 7.01 -18.15 12.07
C SER A 338 7.93 -18.09 13.29
#